data_AF-A0ABD5DWJ2-F1
#
_entry.id   AF-A0ABD5DWJ2-F1
#
_cell.length_a   1.000
_cell.length_b   1.000
_cell.length_c   1.000
_cell.angle_alpha   90.00
_cell.angle_beta   90.00
_cell.angle_gamma   90.00
#
_symmetry.space_group_name_H-M   'P 1'
#
loop_
_entity.id
_entity.type
_entity.pdbx_description
1 polymer ?
#
loop_
_entity_poly.entity_id
_entity_poly.type
_entity_poly.pdbx_seq_one_letter_code
_entity_poly.pdbx_strand_id
1 'polypeptide(L)'
;GAALYAFCGAQLRPGIEIVTDALQLAERVADADLVITGEGRIDSQTIHGKVPVGVARVAKRFNVPVIGIAGSLTADVGVVHQHGLDAVFSVLYTICT
;
A
#
# COMPACT_ATOMS: atom_id res chain seq x y z
N GLY A 1 -12.77 -16.13 -8.34
CA GLY A 1 -13.71 -15.61 -7.32
C GLY A 1 -14.92 -16.53 -7.15
N ALA A 2 -15.83 -16.56 -8.13
CA ALA A 2 -17.15 -17.18 -7.98
C ALA A 2 -17.18 -18.65 -7.53
N ALA A 3 -16.33 -19.53 -8.09
CA ALA A 3 -16.31 -20.93 -7.69
C ALA A 3 -15.86 -21.13 -6.22
N LEU A 4 -14.87 -20.38 -5.76
CA LEU A 4 -14.41 -20.43 -4.37
C LEU A 4 -15.49 -19.94 -3.40
N TYR A 5 -16.24 -18.91 -3.78
CA TYR A 5 -17.39 -18.44 -3.02
C TYR A 5 -18.51 -19.49 -2.94
N ALA A 6 -18.86 -20.08 -4.09
CA ALA A 6 -19.98 -21.02 -4.19
C ALA A 6 -19.71 -22.40 -3.58
N PHE A 7 -18.50 -22.94 -3.73
CA PHE A 7 -18.20 -24.33 -3.38
C PHE A 7 -17.31 -24.48 -2.14
N CYS A 8 -16.52 -23.45 -1.80
CA CYS A 8 -15.59 -23.51 -0.68
C CYS A 8 -15.97 -22.59 0.49
N GLY A 9 -17.08 -21.85 0.37
CA GLY A 9 -17.50 -20.85 1.37
C GLY A 9 -16.50 -19.70 1.54
N ALA A 10 -15.67 -19.43 0.53
CA ALA A 10 -14.64 -18.40 0.61
C ALA A 10 -15.26 -17.00 0.53
N GLN A 11 -14.71 -16.05 1.26
CA GLN A 11 -15.14 -14.65 1.21
C GLN A 11 -14.26 -13.83 0.26
N LEU A 12 -14.89 -13.08 -0.63
CA LEU A 12 -14.21 -12.08 -1.45
C LEU A 12 -13.90 -10.86 -0.58
N ARG A 13 -12.61 -10.60 -0.37
CA ARG A 13 -12.11 -9.46 0.40
C ARG A 13 -11.05 -8.71 -0.40
N PRO A 14 -10.86 -7.40 -0.18
CA PRO A 14 -9.74 -6.66 -0.77
C PRO A 14 -8.42 -7.35 -0.43
N GLY A 15 -7.56 -7.57 -1.43
CA GLY A 15 -6.30 -8.32 -1.24
C GLY A 15 -5.41 -7.69 -0.18
N ILE A 16 -5.39 -6.37 -0.09
CA ILE A 16 -4.61 -5.65 0.92
C ILE A 16 -5.09 -5.94 2.34
N GLU A 17 -6.39 -6.02 2.58
CA GLU A 17 -6.93 -6.35 3.90
C GLU A 17 -6.56 -7.77 4.31
N ILE A 18 -6.61 -8.72 3.37
CA ILE A 18 -6.20 -10.10 3.62
C ILE A 18 -4.74 -10.15 4.08
N VAL A 19 -3.85 -9.43 3.39
CA VAL A 19 -2.42 -9.40 3.71
C VAL A 19 -2.14 -8.66 5.01
N THR A 20 -2.77 -7.50 5.24
CA THR A 20 -2.53 -6.73 6.47
C THR A 20 -3.00 -7.48 7.71
N ASP A 21 -4.12 -8.20 7.62
CA ASP A 21 -4.64 -8.99 8.73
C ASP A 21 -3.76 -10.22 8.97
N ALA A 22 -3.40 -10.93 7.90
CA ALA A 22 -2.56 -12.13 8.01
C ALA A 22 -1.16 -11.84 8.59
N LEU A 23 -0.62 -10.65 8.33
CA LEU A 23 0.67 -10.22 8.86
C LEU A 23 0.58 -9.44 10.18
N GLN A 24 -0.65 -9.25 10.71
CA GLN A 24 -0.91 -8.43 11.90
C GLN A 24 -0.25 -7.05 11.80
N LEU A 25 -0.34 -6.42 10.63
CA LEU A 25 0.42 -5.20 10.32
C LEU A 25 0.14 -4.07 11.32
N ALA A 26 -1.10 -3.94 11.80
CA ALA A 26 -1.47 -2.91 12.76
C ALA A 26 -0.69 -3.02 14.08
N GLU A 27 -0.49 -4.23 14.60
CA GLU A 27 0.27 -4.47 15.83
C GLU A 27 1.75 -4.11 15.64
N ARG A 28 2.30 -4.45 14.46
CA ARG A 28 3.71 -4.14 14.13
C ARG A 28 3.96 -2.65 13.95
N VAL A 29 2.97 -1.92 13.43
CA VAL A 29 3.10 -0.49 13.17
C VAL A 29 2.85 0.35 14.41
N ALA A 30 2.09 -0.14 15.39
CA ALA A 30 1.77 0.61 16.61
C ALA A 30 3.03 1.08 17.39
N ASP A 31 4.09 0.27 17.40
CA ASP A 31 5.37 0.58 18.07
C ASP A 31 6.46 1.08 17.09
N ALA A 32 6.13 1.35 15.83
CA ALA A 32 7.10 1.78 14.83
C ALA A 32 7.29 3.30 14.82
N ASP A 33 8.54 3.76 14.73
CA ASP A 33 8.86 5.19 14.54
C ASP A 33 8.64 5.65 13.09
N LEU A 34 8.73 4.72 12.13
CA LEU A 34 8.66 4.99 10.70
C LEU A 34 8.20 3.74 9.94
N VAL A 35 7.35 3.93 8.93
CA VAL A 35 6.97 2.88 7.98
C VAL A 35 7.53 3.20 6.60
N ILE A 36 8.23 2.22 6.02
CA ILE A 36 8.66 2.26 4.62
C ILE A 36 7.82 1.26 3.83
N THR A 37 7.24 1.71 2.72
CA THR A 37 6.46 0.88 1.80
C THR A 37 6.88 1.12 0.36
N GLY A 38 6.35 0.34 -0.59
CA GLY A 38 6.75 0.46 -1.98
C GLY A 38 6.02 -0.49 -2.91
N GLU A 39 6.09 -0.18 -4.20
CA GLU A 39 5.69 -1.06 -5.29
C GLU A 39 6.44 -0.69 -6.57
N GLY A 40 6.32 -1.50 -7.63
CA GLY A 40 7.05 -1.26 -8.88
C GLY A 40 6.73 0.08 -9.56
N ARG A 41 5.48 0.54 -9.47
CA ARG A 41 5.04 1.84 -10.00
C ARG A 41 3.98 2.43 -9.10
N ILE A 42 4.22 3.65 -8.59
CA ILE A 42 3.23 4.43 -7.88
C ILE A 42 2.63 5.48 -8.84
N ASP A 43 1.32 5.40 -9.02
CA ASP A 43 0.50 6.25 -9.88
C ASP A 43 -0.86 6.53 -9.23
N SER A 44 -1.78 7.24 -9.91
CA SER A 44 -3.14 7.41 -9.42
C SER A 44 -3.94 6.09 -9.29
N GLN A 45 -3.50 4.98 -9.88
CA GLN A 45 -4.16 3.69 -9.61
C GLN A 45 -3.75 3.11 -8.26
N THR A 46 -2.60 3.50 -7.72
CA THR A 46 -2.14 3.09 -6.38
C THR A 46 -3.13 3.46 -5.29
N ILE A 47 -3.85 4.58 -5.44
CA ILE A 47 -4.89 5.03 -4.49
C ILE A 47 -6.11 4.10 -4.43
N HIS A 48 -6.32 3.28 -5.46
CA HIS A 48 -7.49 2.40 -5.59
C HIS A 48 -7.33 1.07 -4.85
N GLY A 49 -6.54 1.03 -3.78
CA GLY A 49 -6.43 -0.14 -2.91
C GLY A 49 -5.21 -1.03 -3.18
N LYS A 50 -4.14 -0.47 -3.75
CA LYS A 50 -2.84 -1.15 -3.80
C LYS A 50 -2.11 -1.09 -2.44
N VAL A 51 -1.01 -1.84 -2.36
CA VAL A 51 -0.24 -2.07 -1.14
C VAL A 51 0.20 -0.78 -0.44
N PRO A 52 0.81 0.22 -1.11
CA PRO A 52 1.34 1.40 -0.42
C PRO A 52 0.27 2.17 0.36
N VAL A 53 -0.93 2.30 -0.20
CA VAL A 53 -2.02 3.07 0.39
C VAL A 53 -2.71 2.31 1.52
N GLY A 54 -2.81 0.98 1.42
CA GLY A 54 -3.31 0.18 2.54
C GLY A 54 -2.37 0.22 3.74
N VAL A 55 -1.06 0.08 3.51
CA VAL A 55 -0.03 0.21 4.55
C VAL A 55 -0.08 1.61 5.17
N ALA A 56 -0.13 2.65 4.33
CA ALA A 56 -0.24 4.03 4.81
C ALA A 56 -1.48 4.26 5.67
N ARG A 57 -2.65 3.75 5.25
CA ARG A 57 -3.89 3.86 6.02
C ARG A 57 -3.80 3.19 7.39
N VAL A 58 -3.14 2.03 7.49
CA VAL A 58 -2.91 1.37 8.78
C VAL A 58 -2.00 2.20 9.65
N ALA A 59 -0.88 2.68 9.12
CA ALA A 59 0.10 3.48 9.86
C ALA A 59 -0.45 4.81 10.36
N LYS A 60 -1.29 5.48 9.55
CA LYS A 60 -1.95 6.73 9.95
C LYS A 60 -2.92 6.58 11.11
N ARG A 61 -3.41 5.37 11.42
CA ARG A 61 -4.20 5.14 12.65
C ARG A 61 -3.37 5.33 13.92
N PHE A 62 -2.06 5.17 13.83
CA PHE A 62 -1.12 5.30 14.93
C PHE A 62 -0.26 6.57 14.82
N ASN A 63 -0.57 7.48 13.88
CA ASN A 63 0.21 8.69 13.59
C ASN A 63 1.69 8.43 13.24
N VAL A 64 2.01 7.25 12.71
CA VAL A 64 3.37 6.91 12.30
C VAL A 64 3.63 7.46 10.89
N PRO A 65 4.78 8.13 10.64
CA PRO A 65 5.13 8.63 9.32
C PRO A 65 5.36 7.48 8.33
N VAL A 66 5.01 7.70 7.07
CA VAL A 66 5.04 6.69 6.00
C VAL A 66 5.78 7.22 4.78
N ILE A 67 6.82 6.52 4.36
CA ILE A 67 7.60 6.84 3.16
C ILE A 67 7.41 5.74 2.12
N GLY A 68 7.02 6.13 0.90
CA GLY A 68 6.94 5.24 -0.24
C GLY A 68 8.20 5.26 -1.08
N ILE A 69 8.73 4.09 -1.42
CA ILE A 69 9.85 3.92 -2.34
C ILE A 69 9.35 3.05 -3.50
N ALA A 70 9.31 3.62 -4.70
CA ALA A 70 8.75 2.95 -5.87
C ALA A 70 9.75 2.81 -7.00
N GLY A 71 9.59 1.78 -7.83
CA GLY A 71 10.41 1.63 -9.02
C GLY A 71 10.28 2.82 -9.96
N SER A 72 9.05 3.26 -10.25
CA SER A 72 8.76 4.46 -11.05
C SER A 72 7.63 5.28 -10.45
N LEU A 73 7.69 6.60 -10.66
CA LEU A 73 6.61 7.54 -10.33
C LEU A 73 6.05 8.15 -11.61
N THR A 74 4.75 8.41 -11.64
CA THR A 74 4.09 9.15 -12.72
C THR A 74 3.81 10.60 -12.32
N ALA A 75 3.49 11.48 -13.27
CA ALA A 75 3.32 12.92 -13.00
C ALA A 75 2.17 13.23 -12.01
N ASP A 76 1.21 12.34 -11.91
CA ASP A 76 0.03 12.39 -11.03
C ASP A 76 0.29 11.83 -9.62
N VAL A 77 1.54 11.46 -9.28
CA VAL A 77 1.91 10.85 -8.00
C VAL A 77 1.52 11.69 -6.79
N GLY A 78 1.40 13.01 -6.92
CA GLY A 78 1.06 13.90 -5.80
C GLY A 78 -0.26 13.54 -5.09
N VAL A 79 -1.17 12.84 -5.79
CA VAL A 79 -2.42 12.34 -5.20
C VAL A 79 -2.18 11.40 -4.01
N VAL A 80 -1.07 10.65 -4.01
CA VAL A 80 -0.81 9.64 -2.96
C VAL A 80 -0.55 10.26 -1.59
N HIS A 81 -0.11 11.52 -1.53
CA HIS A 81 0.05 12.26 -0.28
C HIS A 81 -1.30 12.47 0.43
N GLN A 82 -2.37 12.67 -0.34
CA GLN A 82 -3.73 12.78 0.20
C GLN A 82 -4.23 11.45 0.79
N HIS A 83 -3.54 10.34 0.49
CA HIS A 83 -3.88 8.99 0.94
C HIS A 83 -2.93 8.44 2.01
N GLY A 84 -2.13 9.32 2.64
CA GLY A 84 -1.37 9.00 3.85
C GLY A 84 0.10 8.68 3.64
N LEU A 85 0.64 8.83 2.44
CA LEU A 85 2.09 8.79 2.21
C LEU A 85 2.69 10.18 2.49
N ASP A 86 3.58 10.29 3.48
CA ASP A 86 4.20 11.58 3.83
C ASP A 86 5.27 12.00 2.83
N ALA A 87 6.00 11.02 2.29
CA ALA A 87 6.96 11.23 1.22
C ALA A 87 6.94 10.06 0.24
N VAL A 88 7.33 10.32 -1.00
CA VAL A 88 7.44 9.29 -2.03
C VAL A 88 8.69 9.52 -2.88
N PHE A 89 9.43 8.46 -3.18
CA PHE A 89 10.69 8.52 -3.93
C PHE A 89 10.71 7.46 -5.03
N SER A 90 11.28 7.82 -6.19
CA SER A 90 11.53 6.87 -7.28
C SER A 90 12.93 6.26 -7.13
N VAL A 91 13.04 4.96 -7.33
CA VAL A 91 14.32 4.24 -7.41
C VAL A 91 14.88 4.32 -8.83
N LEU A 92 14.02 4.23 -9.83
CA LEU A 92 14.42 4.32 -11.24
C LEU A 92 14.17 5.72 -11.78
N TYR A 93 15.10 6.18 -12.59
CA TYR A 93 14.97 7.38 -13.42
C TYR A 93 14.43 7.05 -14.83
N THR A 94 14.49 5.78 -15.25
CA THR A 94 13.98 5.27 -16.55
C THR A 94 13.60 3.79 -16.46
N ILE A 95 12.71 3.32 -17.34
CA ILE A 95 12.34 1.90 -17.45
C ILE A 95 13.58 1.10 -17.92
N CYS A 96 13.90 -0.02 -17.26
CA CYS A 96 14.95 -0.91 -17.75
C CYS A 96 14.50 -1.54 -19.08
N THR A 97 15.24 -1.25 -20.16
CA THR A 97 15.12 -1.90 -21.48
C THR A 97 15.84 -3.24 -21.51
#